data_AF-A0A9E4BG22-F1
#
_entry.id   AF-A0A9E4BG22-F1
#
_cell.length_a   1.000
_cell.length_b   1.000
_cell.length_c   1.000
_cell.angle_alpha   90.00
_cell.angle_beta   90.00
_cell.angle_gamma   90.00
#
_symmetry.space_group_name_H-M   'P 1'
#
loop_
_entity.id
_entity.type
_entity.pdbx_description
1 polymer ?
#
loop_
_entity_poly.entity_id
_entity_poly.type
_entity_poly.pdbx_seq_one_letter_code
_entity_poly.pdbx_strand_id
1 'polypeptide(L)' 'MDDTALLKLLAAGIGEDVAATQLNISPQQVKGRIREYLQAGILNCNGERETINWKAFGKWKKLTRTIETV' A
#
# COMPACT_ATOMS: atom_id res chain seq x y z
N MET A 1 3.39 -8.06 -7.00
CA MET A 1 3.82 -6.95 -6.12
C MET A 1 3.43 -7.33 -4.70
N ASP A 2 4.33 -7.16 -3.74
CA ASP A 2 4.04 -7.47 -2.34
C ASP A 2 3.48 -6.25 -1.61
N ASP A 3 2.16 -6.05 -1.72
CA ASP A 3 1.44 -4.94 -1.06
C ASP A 3 1.67 -4.94 0.47
N THR A 4 1.79 -6.12 1.07
CA THR A 4 2.06 -6.27 2.51
C THR A 4 3.43 -5.70 2.88
N ALA A 5 4.45 -5.90 2.04
CA ALA A 5 5.79 -5.40 2.30
C ALA A 5 5.86 -3.89 2.07
N LEU A 6 5.20 -3.37 1.02
CA LEU A 6 5.09 -1.94 0.78
C LEU A 6 4.42 -1.23 1.96
N LEU A 7 3.28 -1.75 2.43
CA LEU A 7 2.60 -1.23 3.60
C LEU A 7 3.51 -1.26 4.84
N LYS A 8 4.21 -2.36 5.12
CA LYS A 8 5.15 -2.40 6.26
C LYS A 8 6.24 -1.32 6.19
N LEU A 9 6.76 -1.03 4.99
CA LEU A 9 7.75 0.02 4.78
C LEU A 9 7.15 1.40 5.07
N LEU A 10 5.97 1.71 4.54
CA LEU A 10 5.27 2.97 4.81
C LEU A 10 4.95 3.14 6.31
N ALA A 11 4.49 2.10 6.99
CA ALA A 11 4.28 2.13 8.45
C ALA A 11 5.56 2.37 9.26
N ALA A 12 6.72 1.99 8.71
CA ALA A 12 8.02 2.27 9.30
C ALA A 12 8.52 3.70 9.01
N GLY A 13 7.74 4.51 8.29
CA GLY A 13 8.13 5.85 7.83
C GLY A 13 9.14 5.82 6.67
N ILE A 14 9.23 4.69 5.96
CA ILE A 14 10.07 4.59 4.77
C ILE A 14 9.32 5.25 3.62
N GLY A 15 9.94 6.27 3.03
CA GLY A 15 9.39 6.98 1.88
C GLY A 15 9.22 6.10 0.64
N GLU A 16 8.34 6.53 -0.24
CA GLU A 16 7.91 5.85 -1.47
C GLU A 16 9.10 5.39 -2.34
N ASP A 17 10.13 6.24 -2.45
CA ASP A 17 11.31 6.02 -3.31
C ASP A 17 12.23 4.90 -2.79
N VAL A 18 12.48 4.91 -1.47
CA VAL A 18 13.25 3.86 -0.79
C VAL A 18 12.47 2.56 -0.80
N ALA A 19 11.15 2.62 -0.61
CA ALA A 19 10.29 1.44 -0.69
C ALA A 19 10.28 0.83 -2.10
N ALA A 20 10.27 1.67 -3.15
CA ALA A 20 10.35 1.22 -4.54
C ALA A 20 11.67 0.48 -4.83
N THR A 21 12.78 1.02 -4.32
CA THR A 21 14.10 0.40 -4.46
C THR A 21 14.19 -0.93 -3.71
N GLN A 22 13.72 -1.00 -2.46
CA GLN A 22 13.75 -2.24 -1.67
C GLN A 22 12.88 -3.35 -2.26
N LEU A 23 11.77 -2.98 -2.89
CA LEU A 23 10.85 -3.93 -3.52
C LEU A 23 11.17 -4.20 -4.99
N ASN A 24 12.25 -3.61 -5.51
CA ASN A 24 12.68 -3.70 -6.90
C ASN A 24 11.53 -3.46 -7.91
N ILE A 25 10.77 -2.39 -7.66
CA ILE A 25 9.59 -2.00 -8.45
C ILE A 25 9.69 -0.53 -8.84
N SER A 26 9.00 -0.16 -9.91
CA SER A 26 9.03 1.22 -10.40
C SER A 26 8.39 2.18 -9.39
N PRO A 27 9.02 3.33 -9.08
CA PRO A 27 8.47 4.32 -8.15
C PRO A 27 7.11 4.86 -8.61
N GLN A 28 6.86 4.93 -9.92
CA GLN A 28 5.54 5.25 -10.47
C GLN A 28 4.45 4.22 -10.08
N GLN A 29 4.79 2.93 -10.08
CA GLN A 29 3.85 1.89 -9.66
C GLN A 29 3.58 1.96 -8.16
N VAL A 30 4.61 2.22 -7.35
CA VAL A 30 4.47 2.44 -5.91
C VAL A 30 3.53 3.62 -5.65
N LYS A 31 3.76 4.75 -6.33
CA LYS A 31 2.94 5.95 -6.17
C LYS A 31 1.47 5.72 -6.56
N GLY A 32 1.23 4.98 -7.64
CA GLY A 32 -0.11 4.54 -8.03
C GLY A 32 -0.76 3.69 -6.94
N ARG A 33 -0.02 2.73 -6.39
CA ARG A 33 -0.54 1.79 -5.39
C ARG A 33 -0.80 2.46 -4.03
N ILE A 34 0.06 3.38 -3.60
CA ILE A 34 -0.14 4.21 -2.41
C ILE A 34 -1.44 5.01 -2.53
N ARG A 35 -1.71 5.58 -3.71
CA ARG A 35 -2.96 6.29 -3.96
C ARG A 35 -4.19 5.39 -3.82
N GLU A 36 -4.12 4.15 -4.29
CA GLU A 36 -5.18 3.16 -4.08
C GLU A 36 -5.36 2.84 -2.59
N TYR A 37 -4.27 2.71 -1.82
CA TYR A 37 -4.35 2.49 -0.38
C TYR A 37 -5.00 3.65 0.37
N LEU A 38 -4.69 4.89 -0.01
CA LEU A 38 -5.32 6.08 0.56
C LEU A 38 -6.81 6.12 0.22
N GLN A 39 -7.19 5.86 -1.03
CA GLN A 39 -8.59 5.83 -1.45
C GLN A 39 -9.39 4.70 -0.79
N ALA A 40 -8.77 3.54 -0.58
CA ALA A 40 -9.39 2.40 0.10
C ALA A 40 -9.41 2.56 1.63
N GLY A 41 -8.85 3.64 2.19
CA GLY A 41 -8.73 3.83 3.64
C GLY A 41 -7.83 2.80 4.32
N ILE A 42 -6.91 2.19 3.56
CA ILE A 42 -5.90 1.25 4.01
C ILE A 42 -4.73 2.02 4.60
N LEU A 43 -4.29 3.08 3.94
CA LEU A 43 -3.28 4.00 4.42
C LEU A 43 -3.98 5.27 4.90
N ASN A 44 -3.66 5.73 6.10
CA ASN A 44 -4.12 7.01 6.64
C ASN A 44 -2.90 7.87 6.98
N CYS A 45 -2.78 9.03 6.31
CA CYS A 45 -1.77 10.03 6.62
C CYS A 45 -2.29 10.98 7.70
N ASN A 46 -2.07 10.65 8.98
CA ASN A 46 -2.49 11.49 10.11
C ASN A 46 -1.40 12.51 10.50
N GLY A 47 -0.79 13.18 9.52
CA GLY A 47 0.24 14.19 9.76
C GLY A 47 1.63 13.59 9.96
N GLU A 48 1.98 13.20 11.18
CA GLU A 48 3.35 12.82 11.55
C GLU A 48 3.69 11.34 11.26
N ARG A 49 2.67 10.47 11.19
CA ARG A 49 2.86 9.03 10.97
C ARG A 49 1.77 8.45 10.09
N GLU A 50 2.19 7.65 9.12
CA GLU A 50 1.31 6.83 8.31
C GLU A 50 0.78 5.67 9.15
N THR A 51 -0.54 5.58 9.28
CA THR A 51 -1.20 4.49 9.99
C THR A 51 -1.83 3.54 8.99
N ILE A 52 -1.64 2.23 9.21
CA ILE A 52 -2.12 1.20 8.29
C ILE A 52 -3.29 0.45 8.88
N ASN A 53 -4.41 0.50 8.18
CA ASN A 53 -5.61 -0.24 8.48
C ASN A 53 -5.56 -1.63 7.85
N TRP A 54 -4.95 -2.57 8.56
CA TRP A 54 -4.87 -3.98 8.14
C TRP A 54 -6.24 -4.64 7.91
N LYS A 55 -7.29 -4.15 8.58
CA LYS A 55 -8.66 -4.63 8.39
C LYS A 55 -9.22 -4.19 7.04
N ALA A 56 -9.00 -2.92 6.65
CA ALA A 56 -9.33 -2.43 5.32
C ALA A 56 -8.50 -3.14 4.25
N PHE A 57 -7.21 -3.37 4.50
CA PHE A 57 -6.33 -4.10 3.59
C PHE A 57 -6.84 -5.53 3.31
N GLY A 58 -7.20 -6.28 4.36
CA GLY A 58 -7.72 -7.63 4.19
C GLY A 58 -9.03 -7.69 3.39
N LYS A 59 -9.90 -6.69 3.54
CA LYS A 59 -11.12 -6.56 2.73
C LYS A 59 -10.80 -6.20 1.29
N TRP A 60 -9.93 -5.23 1.07
CA TRP A 60 -9.52 -4.79 -0.26
C TRP A 60 -8.82 -5.92 -1.03
N LYS A 61 -7.91 -6.65 -0.40
CA LYS A 61 -7.21 -7.81 -0.99
C LYS A 61 -8.17 -8.95 -1.37
N LYS A 62 -9.22 -9.17 -0.58
CA LYS A 62 -10.30 -10.10 -0.96
C LYS A 62 -11.06 -9.59 -2.17
N LEU A 63 -11.42 -8.31 -2.18
CA LEU A 63 -12.18 -7.69 -3.26
C LEU A 63 -11.42 -7.70 -4.58
N THR A 64 -10.13 -7.34 -4.57
CA THR A 64 -9.27 -7.33 -5.77
C THR A 64 -9.05 -8.73 -6.32
N ARG A 65 -8.88 -9.75 -5.47
CA ARG A 65 -8.81 -11.15 -5.92
C ARG A 65 -10.12 -11.68 -6.51
N THR A 66 -11.26 -11.16 -6.09
CA THR A 66 -12.57 -11.59 -6.63
C THR A 66 -12.78 -11.08 -8.06
N ILE A 67 -12.12 -10.00 -8.48
CA ILE A 67 -12.29 -9.41 -9.82
C ILE A 67 -11.46 -10.17 -10.89
N GLU A 68 -10.45 -10.95 -10.51
CA GLU A 68 -9.67 -11.80 -11.44
C GLU A 68 -10.37 -13.14 -11.77
N THR A 69 -11.65 -13.31 -11.43
CA THR A 69 -12.45 -14.49 -11.77
C THR A 69 -13.79 -14.07 -12.37
N VAL A 70 -13.76 -13.54 -13.59
CA VAL A 70 -14.92 -13.45 -14.49
C VAL A 70 -14.48 -13.55 -15.93
#